data_AF-A0A3M9Y2A7-F1
#
_entry.id   AF-A0A3M9Y2A7-F1
#
_cell.length_a   1.000
_cell.length_b   1.000
_cell.length_c   1.000
_cell.angle_alpha   90.00
_cell.angle_beta   90.00
_cell.angle_gamma   90.00
#
_symmetry.space_group_name_H-M   'P 1'
#
loop_
_entity.id
_entity.type
_entity.pdbx_description
1 polymer ?
#
loop_
_entity_poly.entity_id
_entity_poly.type
_entity_poly.pdbx_seq_one_letter_code
_entity_poly.pdbx_strand_id
1 'polypeptide(L)'
;MAYPVTKAAQQVVKELHGVVVSAGLMQKTVKVRVGGQKYNRKVQKMFTTPKSYLVHDPNSSLRTGDVVSIMPGWPTSQHKRHVVKQIIAPFGIPIEDRPPVPSAEERIALRDQKKAEKDVRRESRRNEAREAKLLEKAERLRARNEEAHADAS
;
A
#
# COMPACT_ATOMS: atom_id res chain seq x y z
N MET A 1 13.31 2.91 12.00
CA MET A 1 12.33 2.17 12.83
C MET A 1 11.24 1.60 11.91
N ALA A 2 10.85 0.34 12.07
CA ALA A 2 9.72 -0.23 11.32
C ALA A 2 8.40 0.42 11.80
N TYR A 3 7.55 0.84 10.87
CA TYR A 3 6.32 1.55 11.22
C TYR A 3 5.28 0.60 11.84
N PRO A 4 4.46 1.04 12.81
CA PRO A 4 3.48 0.17 13.49
C PRO A 4 2.45 -0.47 12.54
N VAL A 5 2.14 0.20 11.41
CA VAL A 5 1.23 -0.33 10.39
C VAL A 5 1.85 -1.47 9.57
N THR A 6 3.18 -1.46 9.35
CA THR A 6 3.85 -2.57 8.64
C THR A 6 4.02 -3.78 9.55
N LYS A 7 4.23 -3.56 10.84
CA LYS A 7 4.14 -4.63 11.87
C LYS A 7 2.76 -5.29 11.92
N ALA A 8 1.67 -4.53 11.75
CA ALA A 8 0.32 -5.10 11.65
C ALA A 8 0.10 -5.89 10.34
N ALA A 9 0.74 -5.50 9.24
CA ALA A 9 0.66 -6.23 7.97
C ALA A 9 1.39 -7.59 7.99
N GLN A 10 2.27 -7.81 8.97
CA GLN A 10 2.94 -9.10 9.24
C GLN A 10 2.05 -10.11 9.95
N GLN A 11 0.87 -9.73 10.45
CA GLN A 11 -0.03 -10.67 11.10
C GLN A 11 -0.46 -11.76 10.11
N VAL A 12 -0.43 -13.02 10.55
CA VAL A 12 -0.83 -14.17 9.73
C VAL A 12 -2.31 -14.06 9.42
N VAL A 13 -2.64 -13.71 8.18
CA VAL A 13 -4.01 -13.71 7.66
C VAL A 13 -4.22 -14.95 6.81
N LYS A 14 -5.43 -15.52 6.86
CA LYS A 14 -5.84 -16.64 6.02
C LYS A 14 -5.63 -16.33 4.54
N GLU A 15 -4.92 -17.22 3.86
CA GLU A 15 -4.77 -17.22 2.41
C GLU A 15 -6.05 -17.64 1.70
N LEU A 16 -6.29 -17.04 0.54
CA LEU A 16 -7.41 -17.35 -0.33
C LEU A 16 -6.88 -17.81 -1.68
N HIS A 17 -7.35 -18.95 -2.14
CA HIS A 17 -7.04 -19.46 -3.47
C HIS A 17 -8.14 -19.05 -4.45
N GLY A 18 -7.74 -18.59 -5.63
CA GLY A 18 -8.68 -18.14 -6.64
C GLY A 18 -8.10 -18.16 -8.04
N VAL A 19 -8.95 -17.85 -9.00
CA VAL A 19 -8.60 -17.79 -10.42
C VAL A 19 -8.67 -16.35 -10.89
N VAL A 20 -7.69 -15.91 -11.68
CA VAL A 20 -7.67 -14.59 -12.29
C VAL A 20 -8.72 -14.53 -13.41
N VAL A 21 -9.72 -13.66 -13.24
CA VAL A 21 -10.81 -13.46 -14.22
C VAL A 21 -10.42 -12.42 -15.26
N SER A 22 -9.75 -11.35 -14.85
CA SER A 22 -9.26 -10.33 -15.77
C SER A 22 -7.92 -9.76 -15.32
N ALA A 23 -6.98 -9.71 -16.26
CA ALA A 23 -5.67 -9.08 -16.14
C ALA A 23 -5.46 -8.08 -17.30
N GLY A 24 -4.55 -7.10 -17.13
CA GLY A 24 -4.17 -6.15 -18.18
C GLY A 24 -5.13 -4.97 -18.41
N LEU A 25 -6.35 -5.03 -17.88
CA LEU A 25 -7.31 -3.91 -17.99
C LEU A 25 -6.96 -2.71 -17.10
N MET A 26 -6.22 -2.96 -16.01
CA MET A 26 -5.83 -1.94 -15.03
C MET A 26 -4.36 -2.12 -14.66
N GLN A 27 -3.67 -1.00 -14.43
CA GLN A 27 -2.28 -1.02 -13.99
C GLN A 27 -2.15 -1.64 -12.59
N LYS A 28 -1.21 -2.58 -12.44
CA LYS A 28 -0.83 -3.21 -11.16
C LYS A 28 -2.01 -3.80 -10.36
N THR A 29 -3.05 -4.24 -11.07
CA THR A 29 -4.33 -4.66 -10.49
C THR A 29 -4.96 -5.76 -11.34
N VAL A 30 -5.46 -6.80 -10.69
CA VAL A 30 -6.18 -7.91 -11.34
C VAL A 30 -7.49 -8.20 -10.61
N LYS A 31 -8.46 -8.78 -11.31
CA LYS A 31 -9.71 -9.27 -10.71
C LYS A 31 -9.60 -10.77 -10.48
N VAL A 32 -9.67 -11.21 -9.23
CA VAL A 32 -9.56 -12.63 -8.84
C VAL A 32 -10.88 -13.12 -8.29
N ARG A 33 -11.36 -14.26 -8.77
CA ARG A 33 -12.55 -14.96 -8.25
C ARG A 33 -12.12 -16.03 -7.26
N VAL A 34 -12.63 -15.93 -6.05
CA VAL A 34 -12.39 -16.85 -4.94
C VAL A 34 -13.65 -17.66 -4.67
N GLY A 35 -13.45 -18.93 -4.32
CA GLY A 35 -14.52 -19.81 -3.87
C GLY A 35 -15.16 -19.33 -2.57
N GLY A 36 -16.47 -19.51 -2.43
CA GLY A 36 -17.19 -19.22 -1.20
C GLY A 36 -18.41 -20.11 -1.10
N GLN A 37 -18.86 -20.38 0.12
CA GLN A 37 -20.09 -21.11 0.38
C GLN A 37 -20.95 -20.33 1.38
N LYS A 38 -22.26 -20.40 1.19
CA LYS A 38 -23.25 -19.82 2.09
C LYS A 38 -24.29 -20.87 2.43
N TYR A 39 -24.50 -21.07 3.72
CA TYR A 39 -25.58 -21.94 4.20
C TYR A 39 -26.92 -21.22 4.06
N ASN A 40 -27.90 -21.87 3.43
CA ASN A 40 -29.28 -21.39 3.41
C ASN A 40 -30.08 -22.10 4.51
N ARG A 41 -30.50 -21.35 5.54
CA ARG A 41 -31.23 -21.89 6.71
C ARG A 41 -32.59 -22.48 6.36
N LYS A 42 -33.28 -21.95 5.34
CA LYS A 42 -34.63 -22.40 4.94
C LYS A 42 -34.59 -23.75 4.23
N VAL A 43 -33.61 -23.92 3.34
CA VAL A 43 -33.43 -25.15 2.53
C VAL A 43 -32.46 -26.13 3.19
N GLN A 44 -31.77 -25.71 4.26
CA GLN A 44 -30.76 -26.48 5.00
C GLN A 44 -29.65 -27.04 4.12
N LYS A 45 -29.24 -26.28 3.09
CA LYS A 45 -28.22 -26.68 2.11
C LYS A 45 -27.14 -25.62 1.95
N MET A 46 -25.90 -26.08 1.71
CA MET A 46 -24.76 -25.23 1.34
C MET A 46 -24.82 -24.87 -0.15
N PHE A 47 -24.79 -23.58 -0.46
CA PHE A 47 -24.75 -23.06 -1.83
C PHE A 47 -23.40 -22.40 -2.12
N THR A 48 -22.86 -22.65 -3.32
CA THR A 48 -21.63 -21.99 -3.79
C THR A 48 -21.90 -20.52 -4.09
N THR A 49 -21.25 -19.63 -3.36
CA THR A 49 -21.34 -18.17 -3.52
C THR A 49 -19.93 -17.61 -3.73
N PRO A 50 -19.43 -17.64 -4.98
CA PRO A 50 -18.10 -17.13 -5.30
C PRO A 50 -18.04 -15.61 -5.14
N LYS A 51 -16.89 -15.08 -4.73
CA LYS A 51 -16.65 -13.64 -4.56
C LYS A 51 -15.52 -13.20 -5.48
N SER A 52 -15.62 -11.99 -6.01
CA SER A 52 -14.55 -11.39 -6.80
C SER A 52 -13.88 -10.27 -6.02
N TYR A 53 -12.55 -10.22 -6.05
CA TYR A 53 -11.75 -9.17 -5.40
C TYR A 53 -10.85 -8.48 -6.40
N LEU A 54 -10.62 -7.18 -6.18
CA LEU A 54 -9.53 -6.45 -6.82
C LEU A 54 -8.26 -6.68 -6.01
N VAL A 55 -7.25 -7.24 -6.66
CA VAL A 55 -6.01 -7.68 -6.03
C VAL A 55 -4.86 -6.85 -6.59
N HIS A 56 -3.95 -6.44 -5.72
CA HIS A 56 -2.75 -5.74 -6.09
C HIS A 56 -1.68 -6.70 -6.60
N ASP A 57 -1.23 -6.48 -7.82
CA ASP A 57 -0.09 -7.14 -8.45
C ASP A 57 0.98 -6.06 -8.74
N PRO A 58 2.04 -5.93 -7.92
CA PRO A 58 3.01 -4.85 -8.06
C PRO A 58 3.75 -4.82 -9.41
N ASN A 59 4.06 -6.00 -9.94
CA ASN A 59 4.91 -6.19 -11.11
C ASN A 59 4.12 -6.60 -12.37
N SER A 60 2.79 -6.73 -12.27
CA SER A 60 1.91 -7.12 -13.39
C SER A 60 2.29 -8.48 -14.00
N SER A 61 2.64 -9.42 -13.13
CA SER A 61 3.11 -10.76 -13.44
C SER A 61 1.99 -11.71 -13.90
N LEU A 62 0.74 -11.41 -13.54
CA LEU A 62 -0.39 -12.31 -13.75
C LEU A 62 -1.05 -12.16 -15.13
N ARG A 63 -1.66 -13.25 -15.59
CA ARG A 63 -2.48 -13.34 -16.80
C ARG A 63 -3.86 -13.91 -16.47
N THR A 64 -4.82 -13.66 -17.35
CA THR A 64 -6.16 -14.23 -17.21
C THR A 64 -6.09 -15.76 -17.25
N GLY A 65 -6.75 -16.44 -16.31
CA GLY A 65 -6.74 -17.90 -16.19
C GLY A 65 -5.75 -18.47 -15.16
N ASP A 66 -4.80 -17.67 -14.66
CA ASP A 66 -3.86 -18.13 -13.64
C ASP A 66 -4.59 -18.50 -12.34
N VAL A 67 -4.11 -19.56 -11.69
CA VAL A 67 -4.52 -19.93 -10.32
C VAL A 67 -3.52 -19.31 -9.35
N VAL A 68 -4.03 -18.54 -8.38
CA VAL A 68 -3.19 -17.72 -7.49
C VAL A 68 -3.59 -17.90 -6.03
N SER A 69 -2.59 -17.75 -5.14
CA SER A 69 -2.84 -17.49 -3.72
C SER A 69 -2.80 -15.98 -3.47
N ILE A 70 -3.86 -15.46 -2.85
CA ILE A 70 -3.97 -14.05 -2.47
C ILE A 70 -4.08 -13.91 -0.95
N MET A 71 -3.52 -12.84 -0.43
CA MET A 71 -3.60 -12.49 1.00
C MET A 71 -4.46 -11.23 1.20
N PRO A 72 -5.37 -11.22 2.19
CA PRO A 72 -6.03 -9.99 2.63
C PRO A 72 -5.07 -9.10 3.45
N GLY A 73 -5.56 -7.92 3.85
CA GLY A 73 -4.83 -7.05 4.79
C GLY A 73 -3.84 -6.10 4.15
N TRP A 74 -3.83 -5.97 2.81
CA TRP A 74 -2.97 -5.04 2.10
C TRP A 74 -3.78 -3.92 1.40
N PRO A 75 -4.26 -2.92 2.15
CA PRO A 75 -5.01 -1.80 1.58
C PRO A 75 -4.09 -0.93 0.73
N THR A 76 -4.31 -0.96 -0.59
CA THR A 76 -3.57 -0.16 -1.56
C THR A 76 -4.44 0.93 -2.18
N SER A 77 -5.76 0.67 -2.28
CA SER A 77 -6.77 1.62 -2.75
C SER A 77 -8.11 1.32 -2.06
N GLN A 78 -9.15 2.10 -2.32
CA GLN A 78 -10.47 2.02 -1.68
C GLN A 78 -11.07 0.59 -1.71
N HIS A 79 -11.02 -0.05 -2.87
CA HIS A 79 -11.56 -1.41 -3.09
C HIS A 79 -10.46 -2.49 -3.18
N LYS A 80 -9.18 -2.10 -3.23
CA LYS A 80 -8.03 -3.00 -3.39
C LYS A 80 -7.38 -3.27 -2.04
N ARG A 81 -7.81 -4.37 -1.40
CA ARG A 81 -7.40 -4.79 -0.04
C ARG A 81 -6.66 -6.12 0.02
N HIS A 82 -6.49 -6.75 -1.14
CA HIS A 82 -5.81 -8.03 -1.29
C HIS A 82 -4.55 -7.84 -2.13
N VAL A 83 -3.56 -8.69 -1.92
CA VAL A 83 -2.30 -8.72 -2.66
C VAL A 83 -1.98 -10.14 -3.08
N VAL A 84 -1.31 -10.29 -4.22
CA VAL A 84 -0.85 -11.59 -4.71
C VAL A 84 0.29 -12.08 -3.82
N LYS A 85 0.19 -13.33 -3.35
CA LYS A 85 1.28 -13.99 -2.62
C LYS A 85 2.15 -14.80 -3.58
N GLN A 86 1.53 -15.69 -4.35
CA GLN A 86 2.22 -16.57 -5.28
C GLN A 86 1.29 -17.06 -6.40
N ILE A 87 1.90 -17.45 -7.52
CA ILE A 87 1.24 -18.16 -8.62
C ILE A 87 1.28 -19.65 -8.30
N ILE A 88 0.12 -20.31 -8.27
CA ILE A 88 0.02 -21.74 -7.99
C ILE A 88 0.12 -22.52 -9.30
N ALA A 89 -0.65 -22.10 -10.30
CA ALA A 89 -0.63 -22.69 -11.63
C ALA A 89 -0.68 -21.56 -12.67
N PRO A 90 0.37 -21.37 -13.49
CA PRO A 90 0.36 -20.41 -14.57
C PRO A 90 -0.50 -20.94 -15.73
N PHE A 91 -1.20 -20.03 -16.40
CA PHE A 91 -1.89 -20.30 -17.65
C PHE A 91 -1.17 -19.65 -18.83
N GLY A 92 -0.90 -20.42 -19.88
CA GLY A 92 -0.18 -19.94 -21.06
C GLY A 92 1.32 -19.79 -20.81
N ILE A 93 1.79 -18.55 -20.64
CA ILE A 93 3.21 -18.23 -20.52
C ILE A 93 3.78 -18.84 -19.21
N PRO A 94 4.95 -19.50 -19.22
CA PRO A 94 5.63 -19.99 -18.01
C PRO A 94 5.90 -18.91 -16.95
N ILE A 95 6.23 -19.32 -15.72
CA ILE A 95 6.55 -18.39 -14.63
C ILE A 95 7.88 -17.65 -14.88
N GLU A 96 8.82 -18.31 -15.55
CA GLU A 96 10.18 -17.80 -15.80
C GLU A 96 10.19 -16.56 -16.70
N ASP A 97 9.32 -16.54 -17.72
CA ASP A 97 9.22 -15.42 -18.67
C ASP A 97 8.44 -14.22 -18.12
N ARG A 98 7.99 -14.30 -16.86
CA ARG A 98 7.16 -13.27 -16.23
C ARG A 98 7.98 -12.51 -15.20
N PRO A 99 7.68 -11.22 -14.97
CA PRO A 99 8.32 -10.50 -13.89
C PRO A 99 7.98 -11.18 -12.55
N PRO A 100 8.94 -11.31 -11.62
CA PRO A 100 8.72 -12.04 -10.38
C PRO A 100 7.72 -11.30 -9.47
N VAL A 101 6.93 -12.05 -8.71
CA VAL A 101 6.03 -11.47 -7.69
C VAL A 101 6.86 -11.12 -6.45
N PRO A 102 6.85 -9.86 -5.96
CA PRO A 102 7.66 -9.47 -4.81
C PRO A 102 7.28 -10.22 -3.54
N SER A 103 8.31 -10.57 -2.76
CA SER A 103 8.13 -11.23 -1.47
C SER A 103 7.35 -10.34 -0.48
N ALA A 104 6.81 -10.94 0.59
CA ALA A 104 6.10 -10.15 1.60
C ALA A 104 7.00 -9.11 2.27
N GLU A 105 8.26 -9.47 2.49
CA GLU A 105 9.29 -8.62 3.12
C GLU A 105 9.65 -7.44 2.22
N GLU A 106 9.87 -7.70 0.92
CA GLU A 106 10.13 -6.65 -0.07
C GLU A 106 8.98 -5.65 -0.13
N ARG A 107 7.74 -6.15 -0.16
CA ARG A 107 6.55 -5.28 -0.17
C ARG A 107 6.47 -4.40 1.08
N ILE A 108 6.83 -4.93 2.24
CA ILE A 108 6.88 -4.18 3.50
C ILE A 108 7.99 -3.14 3.46
N ALA A 109 9.20 -3.53 3.05
CA ALA A 109 10.34 -2.64 2.93
C ALA A 109 10.05 -1.45 2.00
N LEU A 110 9.47 -1.71 0.81
CA LEU A 110 9.05 -0.66 -0.12
C LEU A 110 8.04 0.31 0.50
N ARG A 111 7.11 -0.21 1.31
CA ARG A 111 6.12 0.62 2.00
C ARG A 111 6.75 1.47 3.10
N ASP A 112 7.72 0.93 3.82
CA ASP A 112 8.45 1.63 4.87
C ASP A 112 9.40 2.69 4.31
N GLN A 113 10.09 2.41 3.20
CA GLN A 113 10.89 3.39 2.47
C GLN A 113 10.05 4.59 2.02
N LYS A 114 8.93 4.32 1.34
CA LYS A 114 8.01 5.39 0.88
C LYS A 114 7.46 6.24 2.03
N LYS A 115 7.28 5.65 3.22
CA LYS A 115 6.87 6.39 4.42
C LYS A 115 8.02 7.22 4.97
N ALA A 116 9.22 6.66 5.09
CA ALA A 116 10.41 7.37 5.56
C ALA A 116 10.69 8.59 4.67
N GLU A 117 10.65 8.43 3.35
CA GLU A 117 10.77 9.53 2.38
C GLU A 117 9.72 10.62 2.60
N LYS A 118 8.46 10.22 2.85
CA LYS A 118 7.38 11.15 3.12
C LYS A 118 7.59 11.92 4.42
N ASP A 119 8.10 11.28 5.46
CA ASP A 119 8.35 11.90 6.76
C ASP A 119 9.54 12.85 6.69
N VAL A 120 10.63 12.48 6.00
CA VAL A 120 11.76 13.37 5.71
C VAL A 120 11.29 14.62 4.98
N ARG A 121 10.47 14.47 3.92
CA ARG A 121 9.90 15.60 3.18
C ARG A 121 9.00 16.50 4.05
N ARG A 122 8.30 15.94 5.04
CA ARG A 122 7.47 16.71 5.98
C ARG A 122 8.33 17.45 7.00
N GLU A 123 9.41 16.82 7.44
CA GLU A 123 10.36 17.40 8.37
C GLU A 123 11.14 18.54 7.75
N SER A 124 11.63 18.40 6.50
CA SER A 124 12.31 19.48 5.79
C SER A 124 11.42 20.72 5.70
N ARG A 125 10.16 20.55 5.23
CA ARG A 125 9.18 21.63 5.16
C ARG A 125 8.90 22.27 6.52
N ARG A 126 8.86 21.46 7.59
CA ARG A 126 8.64 21.96 8.95
C ARG A 126 9.85 22.73 9.47
N ASN A 127 11.05 22.28 9.15
CA ASN A 127 12.30 22.93 9.55
C ASN A 127 12.49 24.25 8.80
N GLU A 128 12.29 24.27 7.48
CA GLU A 128 12.27 25.50 6.65
C GLU A 128 11.28 26.53 7.21
N ALA A 129 10.06 26.10 7.55
CA ALA A 129 9.05 26.99 8.14
C ALA A 129 9.42 27.48 9.56
N ARG A 130 10.15 26.68 10.34
CA ARG A 130 10.67 27.09 11.66
C ARG A 130 11.80 28.09 11.50
N GLU A 131 12.73 27.85 10.58
CA GLU A 131 13.85 28.74 10.25
C GLU A 131 13.33 30.08 9.74
N ALA A 132 12.38 30.10 8.81
CA ALA A 132 11.75 31.33 8.32
C ALA A 132 11.14 32.17 9.46
N LYS A 133 10.45 31.52 10.41
CA LYS A 133 9.89 32.21 11.59
C LYS A 133 10.96 32.74 12.54
N LEU A 134 12.07 32.02 12.70
CA LEU A 134 13.19 32.48 13.53
C LEU A 134 13.88 33.68 12.89
N LEU A 135 14.07 33.67 11.57
CA LEU A 135 14.60 34.80 10.81
C LEU A 135 13.68 36.01 10.94
N GLU A 136 12.38 35.86 10.70
CA GLU A 136 11.40 36.94 10.87
C GLU A 136 11.41 37.49 12.31
N LYS A 137 11.47 36.62 13.31
CA LYS A 137 11.57 37.05 14.72
C LYS A 137 12.87 37.80 14.99
N ALA A 138 13.99 37.36 14.43
CA ALA A 138 15.29 38.03 14.57
C ALA A 138 15.28 39.41 13.91
N GLU A 139 14.69 39.54 12.72
CA GLU A 139 14.51 40.81 12.02
C GLU A 139 13.65 41.78 12.82
N ARG A 140 12.50 41.33 13.35
CA ARG A 140 11.64 42.15 14.24
C ARG A 140 12.37 42.62 15.49
N LEU A 141 13.24 41.77 16.06
CA LEU A 141 14.01 42.11 17.25
C LEU A 141 15.12 43.11 16.93
N ARG A 142 15.79 42.98 15.77
CA ARG A 142 16.76 43.97 15.27
C ARG A 142 16.10 45.33 15.06
N ALA A 143 14.96 45.38 14.35
CA ALA A 143 14.23 46.63 14.12
C ALA A 143 13.83 47.32 15.45
N ARG A 144 13.31 46.57 16.42
CA ARG A 144 13.00 47.10 17.76
C ARG A 144 14.23 47.69 18.47
N ASN A 145 15.39 47.04 18.36
CA ASN A 145 16.61 47.52 19.00
C ASN A 145 17.16 48.79 18.32
N GLU A 146 17.04 48.89 17.00
CA GLU A 146 17.41 50.08 16.23
C GLU A 146 16.52 51.28 16.59
N GLU A 147 15.20 51.08 16.66
CA GLU A 147 14.24 52.10 17.15
C GLU A 147 14.60 52.60 18.56
N ALA A 148 14.87 51.68 19.50
CA ALA A 148 15.24 52.03 20.86
C ALA A 148 16.57 52.81 20.97
N HIS A 149 17.50 52.62 20.04
CA HIS A 149 18.76 53.36 20.01
C HIS A 149 18.59 54.77 19.42
N ALA A 150 17.66 54.94 18.47
CA ALA A 150 17.34 56.24 17.88
C ALA A 150 16.61 57.16 18.88
N ASP A 151 15.71 56.63 19.70
CA ASP A 151 15.00 57.40 20.75
C ASP A 151 15.90 57.82 21.92
N ALA A 152 17.06 57.18 22.10
CA ALA A 152 17.99 57.43 23.19
C ALA A 152 19.13 58.42 22.82
N SER A 153 19.21 58.87 21.57
CA SER A 153 20.22 59.81 21.05
C SER A 153 19.61 61.19 20.82
#